data_AF-A0A7W0JPC3-F1
#
_entry.id   AF-A0A7W0JPC3-F1
#
_cell.length_a   1.000
_cell.length_b   1.000
_cell.length_c   1.000
_cell.angle_alpha   90.00
_cell.angle_beta   90.00
_cell.angle_gamma   90.00
#
_symmetry.space_group_name_H-M   'P 1'
#
loop_
_entity.id
_entity.type
_entity.pdbx_description
1 polymer ?
#
loop_
_entity_poly.entity_id
_entity_poly.type
_entity_poly.pdbx_seq_one_letter_code
_entity_poly.pdbx_strand_id
1 'polypeptide(L)'
;MDENLPAESIVPIALVLDERTGYTLWAPPWEEDGEEWQAFLGSGGKINLFTSPAQLAHYLTTDVEHDLTDHPAYDAVEGASRRELTPTEDYVFDLDGLYDLVAAGPDRWSVGELADTIDMVERMAECCEVDAVEEHLGAIPGLGLLDDGHVAFVTRGGDAVWTDLAAGLGEHWEPVLEALGGALTWVTPVELAEDEVEEDDEDDTTADSELESEADFDADEVVDDVVGATALSGGELVGAEAAADARAAAEFWESVGILPVQLRFAESTGLTLRCYVEDSARFLGSELTVDVFRSAEGLSEFVEEGEPHDLTGLATWGAVVEADADPIPGELDRYDFELASNILAGTADEWDLAPLAACAEAALDLAEYCELPRVMELLGPDTELGQAVAAGQSDDDDERPEPAKVAQLSEQWEAVVSEIVTCLRWHD
;
A
#
# COMPACT_ATOMS: atom_id res chain seq x y z
N MET A 1 0.95 -3.86 9.42
CA MET A 1 1.66 -5.12 9.73
C MET A 1 2.02 -5.26 11.20
N ASP A 2 1.06 -5.89 11.88
CA ASP A 2 1.13 -6.53 13.18
C ASP A 2 2.37 -7.42 13.40
N GLU A 3 2.67 -7.62 14.69
CA GLU A 3 3.61 -8.61 15.21
C GLU A 3 3.49 -9.94 14.46
N ASN A 4 4.48 -10.26 13.62
CA ASN A 4 4.74 -11.52 12.93
C ASN A 4 3.87 -12.69 13.43
N LEU A 5 2.63 -12.74 12.92
CA LEU A 5 1.73 -13.83 13.21
C LEU A 5 2.31 -15.05 12.48
N PRO A 6 2.57 -16.18 13.17
CA PRO A 6 3.13 -17.36 12.51
C PRO A 6 2.21 -17.78 11.36
N ALA A 7 2.75 -18.44 10.33
CA ALA A 7 1.97 -19.03 9.23
C ALA A 7 0.85 -19.98 9.70
N GLU A 8 0.89 -20.39 10.97
CA GLU A 8 -0.10 -21.21 11.68
C GLU A 8 -1.15 -20.37 12.45
N SER A 9 -1.35 -19.09 12.15
CA SER A 9 -2.26 -18.21 12.88
C SER A 9 -3.59 -18.05 12.15
N ILE A 10 -4.69 -18.17 12.88
CA ILE A 10 -6.02 -17.85 12.35
C ILE A 10 -6.21 -16.34 12.45
N VAL A 11 -6.55 -15.69 11.34
CA VAL A 11 -6.73 -14.23 11.25
C VAL A 11 -8.19 -13.85 11.00
N PRO A 12 -8.70 -12.78 11.64
CA PRO A 12 -10.00 -12.21 11.27
C PRO A 12 -9.90 -11.42 9.97
N ILE A 13 -10.88 -11.61 9.08
CA ILE A 13 -10.98 -10.86 7.83
C ILE A 13 -12.38 -10.25 7.66
N ALA A 14 -12.48 -9.19 6.87
CA ALA A 14 -13.74 -8.61 6.43
C ALA A 14 -13.86 -8.66 4.91
N LEU A 15 -15.07 -8.96 4.43
CA LEU A 15 -15.45 -8.89 3.02
C LEU A 15 -16.53 -7.83 2.84
N VAL A 16 -16.33 -6.91 1.90
CA VAL A 16 -17.40 -6.00 1.44
C VAL A 16 -17.97 -6.58 0.15
N LEU A 17 -19.26 -6.92 0.17
CA LEU A 17 -19.98 -7.54 -0.94
C LEU A 17 -21.47 -7.19 -0.88
N ASP A 18 -22.06 -6.80 -2.01
CA ASP A 18 -23.45 -6.32 -2.11
C ASP A 18 -23.75 -5.20 -1.11
N GLU A 19 -22.85 -4.22 -0.97
CA GLU A 19 -22.99 -3.09 -0.03
C GLU A 19 -23.07 -3.53 1.45
N ARG A 20 -22.60 -4.74 1.77
CA ARG A 20 -22.61 -5.32 3.13
C ARG A 20 -21.23 -5.78 3.52
N THR A 21 -20.85 -5.52 4.76
CA THR A 21 -19.62 -6.06 5.35
C THR A 21 -19.90 -7.37 6.10
N GLY A 22 -19.20 -8.43 5.72
CA GLY A 22 -19.21 -9.74 6.37
C GLY A 22 -17.88 -10.03 7.06
N TYR A 23 -17.90 -10.37 8.33
CA TYR A 23 -16.73 -10.74 9.13
C TYR A 23 -16.60 -12.26 9.21
N THR A 24 -15.38 -12.79 9.11
CA THR A 24 -15.10 -14.23 9.26
C THR A 24 -13.67 -14.48 9.73
N LEU A 25 -13.27 -15.75 9.86
CA LEU A 25 -11.89 -16.13 10.13
C LEU A 25 -11.31 -16.89 8.94
N TRP A 26 -10.02 -16.66 8.70
CA TRP A 26 -9.22 -17.37 7.71
C TRP A 26 -7.99 -17.97 8.40
N ALA A 27 -7.70 -19.23 8.13
CA ALA A 27 -6.42 -19.86 8.42
C ALA A 27 -5.62 -19.89 7.10
N PRO A 28 -4.54 -19.10 6.98
CA PRO A 28 -3.60 -19.19 5.87
C PRO A 28 -3.00 -20.60 5.74
N PRO A 29 -2.35 -20.92 4.60
CA PRO A 29 -1.79 -22.26 4.41
C PRO A 29 -0.85 -22.70 5.54
N TRP A 30 -1.12 -23.88 6.11
CA TRP A 30 -0.29 -24.52 7.14
C TRP A 30 0.03 -25.97 6.77
N GLU A 31 1.16 -26.48 7.26
CA GLU A 31 1.54 -27.88 7.06
C GLU A 31 1.09 -28.75 8.24
N GLU A 32 0.34 -29.82 7.98
CA GLU A 32 0.03 -30.86 8.96
C GLU A 32 0.25 -32.24 8.36
N ASP A 33 1.00 -33.09 9.05
CA ASP A 33 1.35 -34.45 8.61
C ASP A 33 1.98 -34.57 7.21
N GLY A 34 2.56 -33.48 6.70
CA GLY A 34 3.20 -33.39 5.39
C GLY A 34 2.22 -33.12 4.23
N GLU A 35 1.00 -32.70 4.56
CA GLU A 35 0.00 -32.15 3.65
C GLU A 35 -0.17 -30.65 3.98
N GLU A 36 -0.35 -29.82 2.96
CA GLU A 36 -0.66 -28.40 3.11
C GLU A 36 -2.19 -28.25 3.20
N TRP A 37 -2.65 -27.47 4.16
CA TRP A 37 -4.05 -27.21 4.45
C TRP A 37 -4.29 -25.71 4.51
N GLN A 38 -5.51 -25.28 4.19
CA GLN A 38 -6.02 -23.94 4.46
C GLN A 38 -7.52 -24.06 4.76
N ALA A 39 -8.08 -23.11 5.49
CA ALA A 39 -9.49 -23.18 5.87
C ALA A 39 -10.06 -21.80 6.20
N PHE A 40 -11.38 -21.69 6.09
CA PHE A 40 -12.15 -20.55 6.56
C PHE A 40 -13.14 -21.00 7.63
N LEU A 41 -13.65 -20.06 8.43
CA LEU A 41 -14.70 -20.36 9.39
C LEU A 41 -15.99 -20.76 8.67
N GLY A 42 -16.31 -22.06 8.73
CA GLY A 42 -17.38 -22.60 7.92
C GLY A 42 -17.46 -24.12 7.97
N SER A 43 -18.35 -24.71 7.18
CA SER A 43 -18.43 -26.17 7.09
C SER A 43 -19.01 -26.61 5.75
N GLY A 44 -18.52 -27.75 5.24
CA GLY A 44 -19.08 -28.38 4.05
C GLY A 44 -18.95 -27.53 2.78
N GLY A 45 -17.81 -26.85 2.61
CA GLY A 45 -17.55 -25.96 1.48
C GLY A 45 -18.39 -24.69 1.51
N LYS A 46 -18.68 -24.18 2.71
CA LYS A 46 -19.39 -22.93 2.95
C LYS A 46 -18.65 -22.09 3.98
N ILE A 47 -18.54 -20.79 3.72
CA ILE A 47 -17.93 -19.80 4.62
C ILE A 47 -19.05 -19.06 5.35
N ASN A 48 -18.94 -18.95 6.67
CA ASN A 48 -19.87 -18.19 7.47
C ASN A 48 -19.43 -16.72 7.54
N LEU A 49 -20.34 -15.80 7.22
CA LEU A 49 -20.14 -14.36 7.33
C LEU A 49 -21.05 -13.78 8.42
N PHE A 50 -20.47 -13.00 9.32
CA PHE A 50 -21.15 -12.34 10.43
C PHE A 50 -21.30 -10.84 10.16
N THR A 51 -22.31 -10.21 10.76
CA THR A 51 -22.59 -8.77 10.56
C THR A 51 -21.75 -7.85 11.45
N SER A 52 -21.00 -8.42 12.40
CA SER A 52 -20.06 -7.68 13.26
C SER A 52 -19.08 -8.65 13.94
N PRO A 53 -17.91 -8.15 14.40
CA PRO A 53 -16.99 -8.94 15.22
C PRO A 53 -17.62 -9.50 16.50
N ALA A 54 -18.59 -8.80 17.10
CA ALA A 54 -19.30 -9.29 18.29
C ALA A 54 -20.18 -10.53 18.00
N GLN A 55 -20.84 -10.57 16.82
CA GLN A 55 -21.60 -11.75 16.40
C GLN A 55 -20.68 -12.94 16.11
N LEU A 56 -19.51 -12.68 15.53
CA LEU A 56 -18.46 -13.67 15.31
C LEU A 56 -17.94 -14.22 16.66
N ALA A 57 -17.57 -13.34 17.60
CA ALA A 57 -17.13 -13.71 18.94
C ALA A 57 -18.15 -14.61 19.65
N HIS A 58 -19.43 -14.21 19.61
CA HIS A 58 -20.51 -15.01 20.19
C HIS A 58 -20.62 -16.39 19.54
N TYR A 59 -20.52 -16.48 18.22
CA TYR A 59 -20.55 -17.76 17.50
C TYR A 59 -19.42 -18.70 17.93
N LEU A 60 -18.20 -18.19 18.12
CA LEU A 60 -17.05 -18.99 18.57
C LEU A 60 -17.23 -19.56 19.99
N THR A 61 -18.15 -19.03 20.80
CA THR A 61 -18.51 -19.62 22.11
C THR A 61 -19.50 -20.79 22.01
N THR A 62 -20.04 -21.06 20.83
CA THR A 62 -21.02 -22.13 20.62
C THR A 62 -20.33 -23.46 20.29
N ASP A 63 -20.91 -24.59 20.71
CA ASP A 63 -20.41 -25.93 20.37
C ASP A 63 -20.72 -26.36 18.91
N VAL A 64 -20.68 -25.44 17.95
CA VAL A 64 -20.94 -25.75 16.53
C VAL A 64 -19.63 -26.18 15.85
N GLU A 65 -19.56 -27.44 15.40
CA GLU A 65 -18.43 -27.93 14.61
C GLU A 65 -18.30 -27.16 13.28
N HIS A 66 -17.07 -26.75 12.97
CA HIS A 66 -16.66 -26.08 11.73
C HIS A 66 -15.21 -26.45 11.37
N ASP A 67 -14.78 -26.13 10.15
CA ASP A 67 -13.52 -26.59 9.58
C ASP A 67 -12.27 -26.09 10.35
N LEU A 68 -12.37 -24.96 11.07
CA LEU A 68 -11.30 -24.47 11.95
C LEU A 68 -11.20 -25.18 13.31
N THR A 69 -12.15 -26.02 13.72
CA THR A 69 -12.19 -26.58 15.09
C THR A 69 -11.00 -27.51 15.36
N ASP A 70 -10.50 -28.17 14.32
CA ASP A 70 -9.36 -29.08 14.39
C ASP A 70 -8.01 -28.36 14.18
N HIS A 71 -8.01 -27.05 13.92
CA HIS A 71 -6.80 -26.28 13.65
C HIS A 71 -5.92 -26.16 14.91
N PRO A 72 -4.58 -26.36 14.84
CA PRO A 72 -3.70 -26.34 16.00
C PRO A 72 -3.72 -25.04 16.82
N ALA A 73 -4.01 -23.91 16.17
CA ALA A 73 -4.12 -22.60 16.81
C ALA A 73 -5.57 -22.19 17.15
N TYR A 74 -6.55 -23.08 17.03
CA TYR A 74 -7.96 -22.72 17.27
C TYR A 74 -8.21 -22.23 18.70
N ASP A 75 -7.52 -22.81 19.70
CA ASP A 75 -7.59 -22.38 21.10
C ASP A 75 -7.25 -20.88 21.30
N ALA A 76 -6.54 -20.24 20.36
CA ALA A 76 -6.21 -18.81 20.44
C ALA A 76 -7.36 -17.89 20.01
N VAL A 77 -8.26 -18.37 19.14
CA VAL A 77 -9.44 -17.63 18.69
C VAL A 77 -10.71 -18.07 19.41
N GLU A 78 -10.73 -19.27 19.98
CA GLU A 78 -11.80 -19.76 20.85
C GLU A 78 -11.87 -18.91 22.13
N GLY A 79 -12.82 -17.98 22.18
CA GLY A 79 -12.99 -17.05 23.30
C GLY A 79 -12.24 -15.72 23.16
N ALA A 80 -11.74 -15.40 21.96
CA ALA A 80 -11.22 -14.07 21.64
C ALA A 80 -12.30 -12.99 21.76
N SER A 81 -11.88 -11.80 22.18
CA SER A 81 -12.75 -10.63 22.29
C SER A 81 -13.17 -10.09 20.91
N ARG A 82 -14.20 -9.24 20.87
CA ARG A 82 -14.60 -8.57 19.63
C ARG A 82 -13.46 -7.73 19.03
N ARG A 83 -12.60 -7.14 19.88
CA ARG A 83 -11.48 -6.30 19.45
C ARG A 83 -10.39 -7.13 18.78
N GLU A 84 -10.05 -8.28 19.36
CA GLU A 84 -9.11 -9.24 18.75
C GLU A 84 -9.64 -9.85 17.46
N LEU A 85 -10.96 -9.88 17.28
CA LEU A 85 -11.65 -10.37 16.09
C LEU A 85 -12.04 -9.26 15.10
N THR A 86 -11.61 -8.02 15.34
CA THR A 86 -11.79 -6.91 14.39
C THR A 86 -10.61 -6.94 13.41
N PRO A 87 -10.87 -7.12 12.10
CA PRO A 87 -9.81 -7.13 11.09
C PRO A 87 -9.06 -5.79 11.06
N THR A 88 -7.75 -5.86 10.84
CA THR A 88 -6.95 -4.68 10.47
C THR A 88 -7.21 -4.31 9.02
N GLU A 89 -6.78 -3.11 8.62
CA GLU A 89 -6.95 -2.60 7.24
C GLU A 89 -6.38 -3.58 6.20
N ASP A 90 -5.22 -4.19 6.48
CA ASP A 90 -4.56 -5.21 5.64
C ASP A 90 -5.41 -6.50 5.40
N TYR A 91 -6.51 -6.70 6.15
CA TYR A 91 -7.39 -7.88 6.08
C TYR A 91 -8.86 -7.51 5.76
N VAL A 92 -9.06 -6.35 5.13
CA VAL A 92 -10.36 -5.92 4.59
C VAL A 92 -10.30 -6.05 3.06
N PHE A 93 -11.17 -6.86 2.49
CA PHE A 93 -11.23 -7.10 1.05
C PHE A 93 -12.55 -6.55 0.49
N ASP A 94 -12.46 -5.50 -0.33
CA ASP A 94 -13.61 -4.89 -0.99
C ASP A 94 -13.84 -5.49 -2.37
N LEU A 95 -14.80 -6.42 -2.47
CA LEU A 95 -15.15 -7.08 -3.72
C LEU A 95 -15.99 -6.20 -4.64
N ASP A 96 -16.72 -5.23 -4.07
CA ASP A 96 -17.56 -4.29 -4.81
C ASP A 96 -16.68 -3.16 -5.40
N GLY A 97 -15.64 -2.75 -4.68
CA GLY A 97 -14.69 -1.69 -5.05
C GLY A 97 -13.72 -2.03 -6.19
N LEU A 98 -13.72 -3.27 -6.70
CA LEU A 98 -12.81 -3.71 -7.76
C LEU A 98 -12.87 -2.82 -9.02
N TYR A 99 -14.06 -2.33 -9.38
CA TYR A 99 -14.22 -1.48 -10.56
C TYR A 99 -13.54 -0.12 -10.42
N ASP A 100 -13.48 0.41 -9.20
CA ASP A 100 -12.81 1.68 -8.92
C ASP A 100 -11.29 1.50 -9.00
N LEU A 101 -10.74 0.39 -8.49
CA LEU A 101 -9.33 0.04 -8.64
C LEU A 101 -8.92 -0.08 -10.12
N VAL A 102 -9.76 -0.73 -10.92
CA VAL A 102 -9.52 -0.84 -12.38
C VAL A 102 -9.56 0.51 -13.07
N ALA A 103 -10.47 1.39 -12.66
CA ALA A 103 -10.65 2.73 -13.22
C ALA A 103 -9.52 3.71 -12.84
N ALA A 104 -8.96 3.57 -11.64
CA ALA A 104 -7.82 4.35 -11.16
C ALA A 104 -6.55 4.14 -12.01
N GLY A 105 -6.41 2.96 -12.62
CA GLY A 105 -5.30 2.62 -13.50
C GLY A 105 -4.25 1.75 -12.81
N PRO A 106 -3.16 1.38 -13.52
CA PRO A 106 -2.19 0.40 -13.05
C PRO A 106 -1.13 0.99 -12.10
N ASP A 107 -1.53 1.73 -11.06
CA ASP A 107 -0.61 2.20 -10.02
C ASP A 107 -0.36 1.12 -8.94
N ARG A 108 0.60 1.39 -8.03
CA ARG A 108 1.00 0.44 -6.96
C ARG A 108 -0.12 0.08 -6.00
N TRP A 109 -1.02 1.01 -5.70
CA TRP A 109 -2.14 0.80 -4.80
C TRP A 109 -3.19 -0.06 -5.51
N SER A 110 -3.63 0.42 -6.68
CA SER A 110 -4.68 -0.25 -7.46
C SER A 110 -4.30 -1.67 -7.87
N VAL A 111 -3.05 -1.91 -8.26
CA VAL A 111 -2.57 -3.25 -8.61
C VAL A 111 -2.41 -4.13 -7.36
N GLY A 112 -1.91 -3.58 -6.26
CA GLY A 112 -1.72 -4.32 -5.01
C GLY A 112 -3.05 -4.78 -4.41
N GLU A 113 -3.99 -3.86 -4.22
CA GLU A 113 -5.31 -4.18 -3.66
C GLU A 113 -6.11 -5.12 -4.58
N LEU A 114 -5.97 -4.96 -5.89
CA LEU A 114 -6.57 -5.88 -6.85
C LEU A 114 -5.95 -7.28 -6.76
N ALA A 115 -4.62 -7.38 -6.61
CA ALA A 115 -3.95 -8.67 -6.43
C ALA A 115 -4.40 -9.36 -5.15
N ASP A 116 -4.42 -8.63 -4.03
CA ASP A 116 -4.81 -9.17 -2.72
C ASP A 116 -6.28 -9.61 -2.70
N THR A 117 -7.17 -8.83 -3.34
CA THR A 117 -8.59 -9.19 -3.48
C THR A 117 -8.78 -10.43 -4.33
N ILE A 118 -8.07 -10.54 -5.46
CA ILE A 118 -8.14 -11.71 -6.35
C ILE A 118 -7.58 -12.95 -5.67
N ASP A 119 -6.43 -12.87 -4.99
CA ASP A 119 -5.83 -13.99 -4.23
C ASP A 119 -6.81 -14.48 -3.15
N MET A 120 -7.42 -13.56 -2.39
CA MET A 120 -8.42 -13.94 -1.38
C MET A 120 -9.62 -14.67 -1.99
N VAL A 121 -10.12 -14.22 -3.14
CA VAL A 121 -11.21 -14.89 -3.88
C VAL A 121 -10.80 -16.28 -4.36
N GLU A 122 -9.58 -16.43 -4.90
CA GLU A 122 -9.04 -17.72 -5.33
C GLU A 122 -8.94 -18.70 -4.15
N ARG A 123 -8.43 -18.24 -3.00
CA ARG A 123 -8.35 -19.04 -1.77
C ARG A 123 -9.72 -19.49 -1.27
N MET A 124 -10.70 -18.58 -1.28
CA MET A 124 -12.07 -18.93 -0.90
C MET A 124 -12.69 -19.96 -1.86
N ALA A 125 -12.46 -19.79 -3.16
CA ALA A 125 -12.94 -20.71 -4.18
C ALA A 125 -12.31 -22.09 -4.03
N GLU A 126 -11.00 -22.17 -3.80
CA GLU A 126 -10.29 -23.42 -3.57
C GLU A 126 -10.83 -24.15 -2.34
N CYS A 127 -10.94 -23.45 -1.20
CA CYS A 127 -11.47 -24.00 0.05
C CYS A 127 -12.92 -24.51 -0.09
N CYS A 128 -13.71 -23.87 -0.96
CA CYS A 128 -15.12 -24.20 -1.17
C CYS A 128 -15.37 -25.08 -2.40
N GLU A 129 -14.31 -25.52 -3.09
CA GLU A 129 -14.37 -26.30 -4.34
C GLU A 129 -15.26 -25.64 -5.42
N VAL A 130 -15.11 -24.32 -5.62
CA VAL A 130 -15.90 -23.52 -6.56
C VAL A 130 -15.18 -23.39 -7.91
N ASP A 131 -15.16 -24.48 -8.69
CA ASP A 131 -14.50 -24.56 -10.01
C ASP A 131 -14.88 -23.41 -10.96
N ALA A 132 -16.09 -22.85 -10.83
CA ALA A 132 -16.57 -21.78 -11.69
C ALA A 132 -15.81 -20.45 -11.49
N VAL A 133 -15.32 -20.18 -10.28
CA VAL A 133 -14.50 -18.99 -10.01
C VAL A 133 -13.17 -19.12 -10.76
N GLU A 134 -12.49 -20.26 -10.63
CA GLU A 134 -11.24 -20.54 -11.34
C GLU A 134 -11.42 -20.46 -12.87
N GLU A 135 -12.53 -20.98 -13.41
CA GLU A 135 -12.84 -20.89 -14.84
C GLU A 135 -12.96 -19.43 -15.32
N HIS A 136 -13.65 -18.59 -14.54
CA HIS A 136 -13.84 -17.19 -14.88
C HIS A 136 -12.57 -16.35 -14.72
N LEU A 137 -11.84 -16.50 -13.61
CA LEU A 137 -10.57 -15.81 -13.39
C LEU A 137 -9.53 -16.21 -14.44
N GLY A 138 -9.42 -17.51 -14.76
CA GLY A 138 -8.53 -18.01 -15.80
C GLY A 138 -8.86 -17.54 -17.22
N ALA A 139 -10.04 -16.97 -17.45
CA ALA A 139 -10.43 -16.37 -18.72
C ALA A 139 -9.99 -14.90 -18.87
N ILE A 140 -9.61 -14.24 -17.77
CA ILE A 140 -9.23 -12.82 -17.75
C ILE A 140 -7.80 -12.64 -18.29
N PRO A 141 -7.61 -11.91 -19.40
CA PRO A 141 -6.27 -11.66 -19.94
C PRO A 141 -5.41 -10.86 -18.96
N GLY A 142 -4.17 -11.30 -18.75
CA GLY A 142 -3.20 -10.55 -17.93
C GLY A 142 -3.44 -10.62 -16.42
N LEU A 143 -4.45 -11.33 -15.92
CA LEU A 143 -4.74 -11.42 -14.48
C LEU A 143 -3.52 -11.88 -13.66
N GLY A 144 -2.82 -12.93 -14.11
CA GLY A 144 -1.61 -13.42 -13.43
C GLY A 144 -0.39 -12.49 -13.52
N LEU A 145 -0.50 -11.29 -14.13
CA LEU A 145 0.53 -10.26 -14.05
C LEU A 145 0.38 -9.40 -12.79
N LEU A 146 -0.74 -9.51 -12.07
CA LEU A 146 -0.93 -8.85 -10.78
C LEU A 146 0.11 -9.36 -9.76
N ASP A 147 0.47 -10.64 -9.81
CA ASP A 147 1.53 -11.26 -8.98
C ASP A 147 2.91 -10.62 -9.18
N ASP A 148 3.16 -10.10 -10.39
CA ASP A 148 4.40 -9.39 -10.72
C ASP A 148 4.38 -7.92 -10.25
N GLY A 149 3.25 -7.46 -9.69
CA GLY A 149 3.03 -6.11 -9.19
C GLY A 149 2.89 -5.06 -10.30
N HIS A 150 2.73 -3.79 -9.90
CA HIS A 150 2.46 -2.69 -10.82
C HIS A 150 3.54 -2.52 -11.91
N VAL A 151 4.78 -2.93 -11.64
CA VAL A 151 5.90 -2.89 -12.60
C VAL A 151 5.63 -3.70 -13.88
N ALA A 152 4.74 -4.70 -13.84
CA ALA A 152 4.31 -5.44 -15.02
C ALA A 152 3.52 -4.57 -16.01
N PHE A 153 2.84 -3.55 -15.49
CA PHE A 153 1.96 -2.65 -16.22
C PHE A 153 2.61 -1.30 -16.54
N VAL A 154 3.68 -0.90 -15.84
CA VAL A 154 4.52 0.27 -16.20
C VAL A 154 5.58 -0.12 -17.25
N THR A 155 5.19 -0.98 -18.20
CA THR A 155 6.04 -1.40 -19.31
C THR A 155 5.57 -0.80 -20.62
N ARG A 156 6.41 -0.90 -21.65
CA ARG A 156 6.02 -0.50 -22.99
C ARG A 156 4.85 -1.36 -23.49
N GLY A 157 3.65 -0.79 -23.47
CA GLY A 157 2.42 -1.47 -23.86
C GLY A 157 1.64 -2.05 -22.67
N GLY A 158 2.07 -1.80 -21.43
CA GLY A 158 1.33 -2.17 -20.23
C GLY A 158 -0.03 -1.47 -20.16
N ASP A 159 -0.13 -0.23 -20.67
CA ASP A 159 -1.30 0.40 -21.32
C ASP A 159 -2.42 -0.55 -21.77
N ALA A 160 -2.06 -1.32 -22.80
CA ALA A 160 -2.95 -2.23 -23.47
C ALA A 160 -3.20 -3.50 -22.64
N VAL A 161 -2.22 -3.94 -21.87
CA VAL A 161 -2.36 -5.10 -20.97
C VAL A 161 -3.35 -4.80 -19.86
N TRP A 162 -3.25 -3.63 -19.22
CA TRP A 162 -4.21 -3.14 -18.23
C TRP A 162 -5.60 -2.99 -18.84
N THR A 163 -5.68 -2.41 -20.06
CA THR A 163 -6.96 -2.30 -20.79
C THR A 163 -7.61 -3.66 -21.05
N ASP A 164 -6.82 -4.66 -21.47
CA ASP A 164 -7.33 -6.02 -21.71
C ASP A 164 -7.74 -6.71 -20.40
N LEU A 165 -7.00 -6.51 -19.31
CA LEU A 165 -7.32 -6.99 -17.96
C LEU A 165 -8.62 -6.36 -17.45
N ALA A 166 -8.74 -5.04 -17.55
CA ALA A 166 -9.93 -4.27 -17.18
C ALA A 166 -11.18 -4.75 -17.92
N ALA A 167 -11.05 -4.97 -19.23
CA ALA A 167 -12.13 -5.51 -20.05
C ALA A 167 -12.52 -6.94 -19.63
N GLY A 168 -11.52 -7.78 -19.32
CA GLY A 168 -11.76 -9.14 -18.81
C GLY A 168 -12.45 -9.15 -17.46
N LEU A 169 -12.02 -8.32 -16.51
CA LEU A 169 -12.67 -8.14 -15.21
C LEU A 169 -14.11 -7.63 -15.39
N GLY A 170 -14.34 -6.66 -16.28
CA GLY A 170 -15.68 -6.18 -16.61
C GLY A 170 -16.63 -7.27 -17.15
N GLU A 171 -16.11 -8.30 -17.83
CA GLU A 171 -16.90 -9.42 -18.35
C GLU A 171 -17.09 -10.55 -17.32
N HIS A 172 -16.07 -10.81 -16.49
CA HIS A 172 -16.00 -12.02 -15.67
C HIS A 172 -16.19 -11.81 -14.17
N TRP A 173 -16.07 -10.59 -13.66
CA TRP A 173 -16.13 -10.34 -12.21
C TRP A 173 -17.51 -10.64 -11.60
N GLU A 174 -18.60 -10.15 -12.20
CA GLU A 174 -19.95 -10.45 -11.71
C GLU A 174 -20.25 -11.98 -11.69
N PRO A 175 -19.91 -12.75 -12.74
CA PRO A 175 -19.96 -14.22 -12.66
C PRO A 175 -19.12 -14.85 -11.54
N VAL A 176 -17.94 -14.29 -11.23
CA VAL A 176 -17.10 -14.71 -10.09
C VAL A 176 -17.85 -14.48 -8.78
N LEU A 177 -18.41 -13.29 -8.57
CA LEU A 177 -19.19 -12.95 -7.38
C LEU A 177 -20.44 -13.82 -7.23
N GLU A 178 -21.17 -14.11 -8.31
CA GLU A 178 -22.34 -15.01 -8.27
C GLU A 178 -21.93 -16.43 -7.86
N ALA A 179 -20.83 -16.95 -8.41
CA ALA A 179 -20.33 -18.27 -8.09
C ALA A 179 -19.84 -18.36 -6.63
N LEU A 180 -19.02 -17.39 -6.20
CA LEU A 180 -18.51 -17.30 -4.84
C LEU A 180 -19.63 -17.08 -3.83
N GLY A 181 -20.62 -16.24 -4.14
CA GLY A 181 -21.78 -15.98 -3.30
C GLY A 181 -22.59 -17.24 -2.99
N GLY A 182 -22.55 -18.25 -3.87
CA GLY A 182 -23.09 -19.58 -3.60
C GLY A 182 -22.38 -20.34 -2.47
N ALA A 183 -21.13 -20.02 -2.18
CA ALA A 183 -20.32 -20.55 -1.08
C ALA A 183 -20.42 -19.73 0.23
N LEU A 184 -20.88 -18.48 0.15
CA LEU A 184 -21.01 -17.60 1.31
C LEU A 184 -22.35 -17.81 2.04
N THR A 185 -22.28 -17.95 3.36
CA THR A 185 -23.44 -18.11 4.24
C THR A 185 -23.50 -16.94 5.23
N TRP A 186 -24.38 -15.98 4.95
CA TRP A 186 -24.68 -14.88 5.85
C TRP A 186 -25.42 -15.38 7.09
N VAL A 187 -24.74 -15.38 8.24
CA VAL A 187 -25.30 -15.86 9.50
C VAL A 187 -26.35 -14.86 10.00
N THR A 188 -27.52 -15.37 10.36
CA THR A 188 -28.58 -14.53 10.92
C THR A 188 -28.14 -14.01 12.29
N PRO A 189 -28.10 -12.68 12.52
CA PRO A 189 -27.63 -12.13 13.78
C PRO A 189 -28.58 -12.53 14.92
N VAL A 190 -27.99 -12.80 16.09
CA VAL A 190 -28.72 -13.05 17.34
C VAL A 190 -28.75 -11.79 18.21
N GLU A 191 -29.72 -11.70 19.11
CA GLU A 191 -29.72 -10.65 20.13
C GLU A 191 -28.64 -10.97 21.17
N LEU A 192 -27.58 -10.15 21.20
CA LEU A 192 -26.48 -10.24 22.17
C LEU A 192 -26.85 -9.53 23.48
N ALA A 193 -26.28 -9.98 24.60
CA ALA A 193 -26.42 -9.28 25.87
C ALA A 193 -25.69 -7.92 25.83
N GLU A 194 -26.15 -6.95 26.62
CA GLU A 194 -25.50 -5.62 26.73
C GLU A 194 -24.01 -5.75 27.10
N ASP A 195 -23.65 -6.73 27.93
CA ASP A 195 -22.25 -6.96 28.31
C ASP A 195 -21.38 -7.49 27.13
N GLU A 196 -21.94 -8.30 26.23
CA GLU A 196 -21.22 -8.84 25.05
C GLU A 196 -20.96 -7.77 23.97
N VAL A 197 -21.76 -6.69 23.98
CA VAL A 197 -21.58 -5.53 23.09
C VAL A 197 -20.76 -4.42 23.75
N GLU A 198 -20.77 -4.29 25.07
CA GLU A 198 -20.08 -3.20 25.80
C GLU A 198 -18.68 -3.57 26.32
N GLU A 199 -18.26 -4.85 26.33
CA GLU A 199 -17.03 -5.32 27.00
C GLU A 199 -15.69 -4.61 26.64
N ASP A 200 -15.61 -3.72 25.65
CA ASP A 200 -14.39 -3.00 25.24
C ASP A 200 -14.57 -1.49 24.91
N ASP A 201 -15.73 -0.86 25.17
CA ASP A 201 -15.96 0.58 24.83
C ASP A 201 -15.39 1.56 25.89
N GLU A 202 -14.66 1.07 26.89
CA GLU A 202 -14.12 1.93 27.96
C GLU A 202 -12.88 2.76 27.56
N ASP A 203 -12.33 2.61 26.35
CA ASP A 203 -11.13 3.36 25.91
C ASP A 203 -11.22 4.10 24.56
N ASP A 204 -12.40 4.14 23.90
CA ASP A 204 -12.56 4.85 22.62
C ASP A 204 -13.74 5.84 22.61
N THR A 205 -13.56 6.95 23.32
CA THR A 205 -14.54 8.06 23.31
C THR A 205 -14.01 9.29 22.59
N THR A 206 -13.35 9.15 21.44
CA THR A 206 -13.18 10.28 20.51
C THR A 206 -12.91 9.84 19.06
N ALA A 207 -13.93 9.41 18.32
CA ALA A 207 -14.12 9.75 16.90
C ALA A 207 -15.25 8.91 16.28
N ASP A 208 -16.49 9.37 16.39
CA ASP A 208 -17.40 9.20 15.27
C ASP A 208 -18.46 10.31 15.27
N SER A 209 -18.54 10.99 14.14
CA SER A 209 -19.70 11.74 13.66
C SER A 209 -19.25 12.49 12.42
N GLU A 210 -19.48 11.91 11.24
CA GLU A 210 -20.16 12.54 10.09
C GLU A 210 -19.71 11.90 8.76
N LEU A 211 -20.24 10.74 8.40
CA LEU A 211 -20.35 10.31 7.00
C LEU A 211 -21.69 9.57 6.76
N GLU A 212 -22.74 10.35 6.51
CA GLU A 212 -23.90 9.90 5.74
C GLU A 212 -24.16 10.97 4.66
N SER A 213 -23.95 10.64 3.38
CA SER A 213 -24.95 10.82 2.31
C SER A 213 -24.42 10.45 0.91
N GLU A 214 -25.01 9.38 0.37
CA GLU A 214 -25.40 9.09 -1.02
C GLU A 214 -24.95 10.04 -2.15
N ALA A 215 -24.30 9.49 -3.18
CA ALA A 215 -24.30 10.05 -4.54
C ALA A 215 -24.19 8.94 -5.63
N ASP A 216 -25.35 8.62 -6.19
CA ASP A 216 -25.63 7.85 -7.41
C ASP A 216 -25.21 8.67 -8.66
N PHE A 217 -24.32 8.16 -9.53
CA PHE A 217 -24.13 8.70 -10.88
C PHE A 217 -23.79 7.64 -11.96
N ASP A 218 -24.72 7.56 -12.92
CA ASP A 218 -24.72 6.90 -14.23
C ASP A 218 -23.37 6.84 -14.99
N ALA A 219 -23.05 5.63 -15.47
CA ALA A 219 -22.08 5.35 -16.51
C ALA A 219 -22.69 5.50 -17.93
N ASP A 220 -22.04 6.25 -18.83
CA ASP A 220 -21.85 5.82 -20.24
C ASP A 220 -20.87 6.73 -21.03
N GLU A 221 -20.25 6.09 -22.02
CA GLU A 221 -19.73 6.61 -23.29
C GLU A 221 -18.19 6.68 -23.51
N VAL A 222 -17.70 5.52 -23.98
CA VAL A 222 -16.51 5.26 -24.83
C VAL A 222 -16.22 6.29 -25.93
N VAL A 223 -14.93 6.60 -26.16
CA VAL A 223 -14.36 6.78 -27.52
C VAL A 223 -12.87 6.46 -27.59
N ASP A 224 -12.57 5.62 -28.58
CA ASP A 224 -11.31 5.08 -29.07
C ASP A 224 -10.47 6.10 -29.89
N ASP A 225 -9.16 5.84 -29.92
CA ASP A 225 -8.23 5.93 -31.07
C ASP A 225 -6.99 6.87 -30.95
N VAL A 226 -5.83 6.23 -31.19
CA VAL A 226 -4.65 6.65 -31.98
C VAL A 226 -3.27 6.65 -31.29
N VAL A 227 -2.61 5.49 -31.43
CA VAL A 227 -1.27 5.24 -32.05
C VAL A 227 -0.08 6.20 -31.79
N GLY A 228 0.86 5.74 -30.94
CA GLY A 228 2.18 5.30 -31.41
C GLY A 228 3.42 6.15 -31.09
N ALA A 229 4.39 5.58 -30.35
CA ALA A 229 5.83 5.82 -30.59
C ALA A 229 6.75 4.73 -30.00
N THR A 230 7.83 4.50 -30.73
CA THR A 230 8.89 3.46 -30.76
C THR A 230 9.72 3.16 -29.51
N ALA A 231 10.24 1.91 -29.49
CA ALA A 231 10.94 1.20 -28.43
C ALA A 231 12.42 1.55 -28.25
N LEU A 232 12.92 1.38 -27.02
CA LEU A 232 14.30 1.04 -26.63
C LEU A 232 14.19 0.17 -25.35
N SER A 233 14.10 -1.16 -25.42
CA SER A 233 15.18 -2.16 -25.35
C SER A 233 16.08 -2.11 -24.10
N GLY A 234 15.80 -2.99 -23.13
CA GLY A 234 16.83 -3.65 -22.31
C GLY A 234 16.53 -3.72 -20.81
N GLY A 235 15.79 -4.73 -20.36
CA GLY A 235 15.64 -5.09 -18.95
C GLY A 235 15.74 -6.61 -18.79
N GLU A 236 16.77 -7.05 -18.10
CA GLU A 236 17.10 -8.45 -17.81
C GLU A 236 16.11 -8.99 -16.76
N LEU A 237 15.59 -10.21 -16.98
CA LEU A 237 14.69 -10.89 -16.05
C LEU A 237 15.40 -11.09 -14.71
N VAL A 238 15.04 -10.30 -13.69
CA VAL A 238 15.43 -10.57 -12.30
C VAL A 238 14.76 -11.88 -11.88
N GLY A 239 15.52 -12.83 -11.33
CA GLY A 239 15.00 -14.14 -10.95
C GLY A 239 14.16 -14.07 -9.67
N ALA A 240 13.25 -15.03 -9.47
CA ALA A 240 12.37 -15.11 -8.30
C ALA A 240 13.08 -15.04 -6.93
N GLU A 241 14.33 -15.53 -6.84
CA GLU A 241 15.15 -15.46 -5.63
C GLU A 241 15.55 -14.01 -5.29
N ALA A 242 15.91 -13.21 -6.31
CA ALA A 242 16.22 -11.79 -6.13
C ALA A 242 14.97 -10.96 -5.77
N ALA A 243 13.79 -11.37 -6.22
CA ALA A 243 12.53 -10.75 -5.85
C ALA A 243 12.15 -11.05 -4.38
N ALA A 244 12.37 -12.30 -3.93
CA ALA A 244 12.16 -12.68 -2.53
C ALA A 244 13.12 -11.95 -1.58
N ASP A 245 14.41 -11.84 -1.93
CA ASP A 245 15.39 -11.10 -1.15
C ASP A 245 15.03 -9.60 -1.05
N ALA A 246 14.55 -9.00 -2.13
CA ALA A 246 14.11 -7.60 -2.14
C ALA A 246 12.88 -7.37 -1.24
N ARG A 247 11.93 -8.32 -1.22
CA ARG A 247 10.77 -8.27 -0.33
C ARG A 247 11.17 -8.36 1.14
N ALA A 248 12.02 -9.33 1.48
CA ALA A 248 12.52 -9.49 2.85
C ALA A 248 13.30 -8.26 3.33
N ALA A 249 14.06 -7.62 2.44
CA ALA A 249 14.73 -6.36 2.74
C ALA A 249 13.73 -5.22 3.00
N ALA A 250 12.67 -5.09 2.19
CA ALA A 250 11.63 -4.09 2.40
C ALA A 250 10.92 -4.27 3.76
N GLU A 251 10.49 -5.50 4.07
CA GLU A 251 9.85 -5.86 5.35
C GLU A 251 10.77 -5.53 6.55
N PHE A 252 12.08 -5.78 6.41
CA PHE A 252 13.06 -5.40 7.43
C PHE A 252 13.07 -3.88 7.69
N TRP A 253 13.21 -3.06 6.64
CA TRP A 253 13.32 -1.61 6.78
C TRP A 253 12.05 -0.97 7.35
N GLU A 254 10.88 -1.48 6.97
CA GLU A 254 9.60 -1.12 7.58
C GLU A 254 9.56 -1.49 9.07
N SER A 255 9.97 -2.72 9.43
CA SER A 255 9.94 -3.19 10.82
C SER A 255 10.80 -2.37 11.79
N VAL A 256 11.94 -1.83 11.32
CA VAL A 256 12.83 -1.00 12.15
C VAL A 256 12.42 0.47 12.17
N GLY A 257 11.48 0.87 11.30
CA GLY A 257 10.97 2.24 11.19
C GLY A 257 12.01 3.24 10.70
N ILE A 258 13.06 2.78 10.02
CA ILE A 258 14.14 3.61 9.46
C ILE A 258 14.21 3.25 7.98
N LEU A 259 13.71 4.12 7.11
CA LEU A 259 13.49 3.81 5.71
C LEU A 259 14.64 4.34 4.84
N PRO A 260 15.15 3.54 3.88
CA PRO A 260 16.00 4.05 2.82
C PRO A 260 15.22 5.01 1.92
N VAL A 261 15.82 6.16 1.62
CA VAL A 261 15.24 7.22 0.78
C VAL A 261 16.15 7.51 -0.41
N GLN A 262 15.58 7.63 -1.60
CA GLN A 262 16.27 8.10 -2.79
C GLN A 262 15.92 9.57 -3.09
N LEU A 263 16.96 10.38 -3.30
CA LEU A 263 16.84 11.76 -3.74
C LEU A 263 17.48 11.87 -5.13
N ARG A 264 16.68 12.16 -6.15
CA ARG A 264 17.16 12.45 -7.50
C ARG A 264 17.05 13.94 -7.80
N PHE A 265 18.17 14.50 -8.23
CA PHE A 265 18.33 15.85 -8.75
C PHE A 265 18.90 15.78 -10.17
N ALA A 266 18.92 16.91 -10.88
CA ALA A 266 19.29 16.97 -12.30
C ALA A 266 20.66 16.37 -12.66
N GLU A 267 21.64 16.43 -11.76
CA GLU A 267 23.00 15.92 -12.02
C GLU A 267 23.43 14.80 -11.06
N SER A 268 22.57 14.42 -10.12
CA SER A 268 22.94 13.51 -9.03
C SER A 268 21.74 12.75 -8.49
N THR A 269 21.92 11.46 -8.24
CA THR A 269 20.99 10.63 -7.48
C THR A 269 21.74 10.04 -6.30
N GLY A 270 21.09 10.03 -5.13
CA GLY A 270 21.69 9.49 -3.93
C GLY A 270 20.69 8.86 -2.99
N LEU A 271 21.23 8.11 -2.03
CA LEU A 271 20.52 7.35 -1.02
C LEU A 271 20.85 7.90 0.37
N THR A 272 19.88 7.89 1.26
CA THR A 272 20.05 8.19 2.70
C THR A 272 19.06 7.35 3.51
N LEU A 273 19.03 7.51 4.83
CA LEU A 273 18.01 6.91 5.69
C LEU A 273 17.17 8.02 6.34
N ARG A 274 15.87 7.80 6.49
CA ARG A 274 14.92 8.68 7.18
C ARG A 274 14.10 7.89 8.20
N CYS A 275 13.77 8.51 9.32
CA CYS A 275 12.72 8.04 10.22
C CYS A 275 11.97 9.23 10.83
N TYR A 276 10.90 8.96 11.58
CA TYR A 276 10.18 9.95 12.36
C TYR A 276 10.32 9.66 13.85
N VAL A 277 10.64 10.68 14.64
CA VAL A 277 10.72 10.60 16.10
C VAL A 277 9.89 11.74 16.68
N GLU A 278 8.82 11.40 17.39
CA GLU A 278 7.86 12.38 17.92
C GLU A 278 7.32 13.32 16.83
N ASP A 279 6.91 12.75 15.68
CA ASP A 279 6.41 13.46 14.50
C ASP A 279 7.42 14.41 13.81
N SER A 280 8.69 14.40 14.21
CA SER A 280 9.75 15.16 13.55
C SER A 280 10.64 14.27 12.69
N ALA A 281 10.94 14.72 11.48
CA ALA A 281 11.83 14.01 10.57
C ALA A 281 13.26 13.94 11.11
N ARG A 282 13.86 12.77 11.01
CA ARG A 282 15.28 12.51 11.31
C ARG A 282 15.90 11.83 10.11
N PHE A 283 17.13 12.23 9.79
CA PHE A 283 17.89 11.66 8.70
C PHE A 283 19.20 11.06 9.20
N LEU A 284 19.76 10.16 8.41
CA LEU A 284 21.17 9.80 8.50
C LEU A 284 21.99 11.05 8.21
N GLY A 285 22.56 11.63 9.25
CA GLY A 285 23.16 12.95 9.18
C GLY A 285 23.70 13.42 10.51
N SER A 286 24.40 14.55 10.47
CA SER A 286 24.96 15.22 11.64
C SER A 286 25.13 16.70 11.36
N GLU A 287 25.01 17.51 12.42
CA GLU A 287 25.19 18.97 12.35
C GLU A 287 24.26 19.64 11.31
N LEU A 288 22.97 19.27 11.33
CA LEU A 288 21.94 19.80 10.41
C LEU A 288 22.27 19.54 8.93
N THR A 289 23.00 18.46 8.65
CA THR A 289 23.43 18.07 7.31
C THR A 289 23.14 16.59 7.10
N VAL A 290 22.49 16.24 5.99
CA VAL A 290 22.15 14.86 5.63
C VAL A 290 23.31 14.22 4.89
N ASP A 291 23.69 13.01 5.30
CA ASP A 291 24.67 12.18 4.60
C ASP A 291 23.98 11.42 3.46
N VAL A 292 24.48 11.57 2.23
CA VAL A 292 23.88 11.03 1.00
C VAL A 292 24.93 10.24 0.21
N PHE A 293 24.56 9.04 -0.23
CA PHE A 293 25.47 8.06 -0.83
C PHE A 293 25.08 7.77 -2.28
N ARG A 294 26.06 7.54 -3.16
CA ARG A 294 25.79 7.26 -4.58
C ARG A 294 25.35 5.82 -4.87
N SER A 295 25.50 4.92 -3.91
CA SER A 295 25.15 3.51 -4.01
C SER A 295 24.66 2.96 -2.68
N ALA A 296 23.89 1.87 -2.74
CA ALA A 296 23.46 1.15 -1.55
C ALA A 296 24.67 0.56 -0.80
N GLU A 297 25.66 0.06 -1.55
CA GLU A 297 26.93 -0.43 -1.00
C GLU A 297 27.65 0.64 -0.16
N GLY A 298 27.79 1.87 -0.66
CA GLY A 298 28.45 2.94 0.09
C GLY A 298 27.68 3.38 1.33
N LEU A 299 26.34 3.32 1.29
CA LEU A 299 25.49 3.55 2.45
C LEU A 299 25.69 2.44 3.50
N SER A 300 25.69 1.18 3.09
CA SER A 300 25.95 0.04 3.99
C SER A 300 27.34 0.10 4.61
N GLU A 301 28.38 0.41 3.83
CA GLU A 301 29.75 0.57 4.35
C GLU A 301 29.81 1.65 5.43
N PHE A 302 29.13 2.79 5.24
CA PHE A 302 29.09 3.84 6.26
C PHE A 302 28.39 3.41 7.55
N VAL A 303 27.29 2.67 7.44
CA VAL A 303 26.58 2.09 8.59
C VAL A 303 27.50 1.12 9.35
N GLU A 304 28.25 0.28 8.65
CA GLU A 304 29.21 -0.67 9.23
C GLU A 304 30.41 0.01 9.91
N GLU A 305 30.90 1.13 9.37
CA GLU A 305 32.00 1.90 9.95
C GLU A 305 31.65 2.47 11.33
N GLY A 306 30.36 2.74 11.57
CA GLY A 306 29.84 3.15 12.88
C GLY A 306 30.26 4.57 13.28
N GLU A 307 30.45 5.45 12.32
CA GLU A 307 30.66 6.88 12.56
C GLU A 307 29.43 7.48 13.29
N PRO A 308 29.61 8.43 14.23
CA PRO A 308 28.49 8.96 15.01
C PRO A 308 27.61 9.90 14.17
N HIS A 309 26.31 9.69 14.22
CA HIS A 309 25.28 10.51 13.54
C HIS A 309 23.99 10.55 14.37
N ASP A 310 22.99 11.29 13.91
CA ASP A 310 21.78 11.58 14.69
C ASP A 310 20.88 10.35 14.90
N LEU A 311 20.94 9.35 13.99
CA LEU A 311 20.22 8.08 14.16
C LEU A 311 20.86 7.09 15.15
N THR A 312 22.13 7.26 15.54
CA THR A 312 22.86 6.26 16.36
C THR A 312 22.21 6.02 17.74
N GLY A 313 21.44 6.98 18.24
CA GLY A 313 20.76 6.89 19.54
C GLY A 313 19.42 6.16 19.55
N LEU A 314 18.90 5.76 18.38
CA LEU A 314 17.59 5.12 18.26
C LEU A 314 17.62 3.67 18.74
N ALA A 315 16.51 3.20 19.31
CA ALA A 315 16.41 1.85 19.85
C ALA A 315 16.60 0.76 18.77
N THR A 316 16.10 1.00 17.56
CA THR A 316 16.18 0.09 16.41
C THR A 316 17.47 0.22 15.60
N TRP A 317 18.33 1.22 15.88
CA TRP A 317 19.58 1.41 15.14
C TRP A 317 20.53 0.21 15.21
N GLY A 318 20.56 -0.49 16.36
CA GLY A 318 21.35 -1.70 16.51
C GLY A 318 20.97 -2.79 15.49
N ALA A 319 19.67 -2.92 15.18
CA ALA A 319 19.21 -3.87 14.17
C ALA A 319 19.63 -3.46 12.76
N VAL A 320 19.63 -2.17 12.43
CA VAL A 320 20.13 -1.64 11.14
C VAL A 320 21.61 -1.96 10.94
N VAL A 321 22.44 -1.83 11.97
CA VAL A 321 23.87 -2.15 11.90
C VAL A 321 24.13 -3.65 11.73
N GLU A 322 23.26 -4.50 12.28
CA GLU A 322 23.38 -5.97 12.19
C GLU A 322 22.66 -6.56 10.96
N ALA A 323 21.99 -5.73 10.17
CA ALA A 323 21.17 -6.17 9.05
C ALA A 323 22.01 -6.74 7.90
N ASP A 324 21.50 -7.80 7.28
CA ASP A 324 21.96 -8.33 5.99
C ASP A 324 20.91 -7.99 4.92
N ALA A 325 20.46 -6.73 4.90
CA ALA A 325 19.42 -6.22 4.02
C ALA A 325 19.92 -4.96 3.30
N ASP A 326 19.87 -4.97 1.97
CA ASP A 326 20.30 -3.82 1.18
C ASP A 326 19.36 -2.62 1.41
N PRO A 327 19.88 -1.39 1.58
CA PRO A 327 19.08 -0.17 1.76
C PRO A 327 18.47 0.29 0.44
N ILE A 328 17.52 -0.48 -0.08
CA ILE A 328 16.79 -0.20 -1.32
C ILE A 328 15.53 0.61 -0.95
N PRO A 329 15.38 1.84 -1.45
CA PRO A 329 14.18 2.63 -1.17
C PRO A 329 12.94 2.02 -1.79
N GLY A 330 11.84 2.01 -1.02
CA GLY A 330 10.50 1.79 -1.55
C GLY A 330 10.11 2.87 -2.54
N GLU A 331 9.00 2.69 -3.25
CA GLU A 331 8.59 3.65 -4.30
C GLU A 331 8.17 5.00 -3.74
N LEU A 332 7.47 4.99 -2.60
CA LEU A 332 7.07 6.21 -1.89
C LEU A 332 8.24 6.99 -1.29
N ASP A 333 9.41 6.35 -1.17
CA ASP A 333 10.64 6.95 -0.68
C ASP A 333 11.60 7.35 -1.82
N ARG A 334 11.11 7.42 -3.08
CA ARG A 334 11.86 7.89 -4.25
C ARG A 334 11.37 9.26 -4.69
N TYR A 335 12.15 10.29 -4.38
CA TYR A 335 11.82 11.66 -4.69
C TYR A 335 12.62 12.17 -5.89
N ASP A 336 11.92 12.44 -7.01
CA ASP A 336 12.51 12.99 -8.25
C ASP A 336 12.30 14.50 -8.35
N PHE A 337 13.21 15.27 -7.74
CA PHE A 337 13.21 16.73 -7.78
C PHE A 337 13.45 17.28 -9.20
N GLU A 338 14.09 16.50 -10.09
CA GLU A 338 14.24 16.88 -11.50
C GLU A 338 12.91 16.78 -12.23
N LEU A 339 12.16 15.69 -12.02
CA LEU A 339 10.81 15.53 -12.56
C LEU A 339 9.87 16.64 -12.08
N ALA A 340 9.85 16.93 -10.78
CA ALA A 340 9.06 18.04 -10.23
C ALA A 340 9.44 19.40 -10.87
N SER A 341 10.73 19.62 -11.12
CA SER A 341 11.22 20.81 -11.85
C SER A 341 10.73 20.84 -13.30
N ASN A 342 10.72 19.70 -13.98
CA ASN A 342 10.27 19.56 -15.38
C ASN A 342 8.77 19.74 -15.52
N ILE A 343 7.96 19.23 -14.57
CA ILE A 343 6.52 19.46 -14.50
C ILE A 343 6.26 20.97 -14.41
N LEU A 344 6.89 21.65 -13.45
CA LEU A 344 6.71 23.09 -13.26
C LEU A 344 7.28 23.93 -14.41
N ALA A 345 8.32 23.47 -15.11
CA ALA A 345 8.78 24.10 -16.35
C ALA A 345 7.84 23.82 -17.54
N GLY A 346 6.94 22.85 -17.37
CA GLY A 346 6.02 22.37 -18.39
C GLY A 346 6.74 21.71 -19.56
N THR A 347 7.87 21.07 -19.26
CA THR A 347 8.70 20.26 -20.17
C THR A 347 8.54 18.77 -19.92
N ALA A 348 7.83 18.37 -18.86
CA ALA A 348 7.33 17.00 -18.70
C ALA A 348 6.27 16.67 -19.76
N ASP A 349 6.08 15.38 -20.01
CA ASP A 349 5.10 14.89 -20.99
C ASP A 349 3.66 15.18 -20.53
N GLU A 350 3.43 15.13 -19.22
CA GLU A 350 2.13 15.33 -18.57
C GLU A 350 2.21 16.46 -17.54
N TRP A 351 1.06 17.10 -17.30
CA TRP A 351 0.89 18.03 -16.20
C TRP A 351 0.23 17.28 -15.05
N ASP A 352 1.07 16.65 -14.24
CA ASP A 352 0.68 15.91 -13.04
C ASP A 352 1.45 16.51 -11.86
N LEU A 353 0.74 16.99 -10.83
CA LEU A 353 1.33 17.63 -9.66
C LEU A 353 1.60 16.65 -8.51
N ALA A 354 1.21 15.38 -8.60
CA ALA A 354 1.48 14.39 -7.55
C ALA A 354 3.00 14.20 -7.28
N PRO A 355 3.88 14.11 -8.30
CA PRO A 355 5.33 14.06 -8.07
C PRO A 355 5.88 15.34 -7.43
N LEU A 356 5.27 16.50 -7.71
CA LEU A 356 5.64 17.76 -7.06
C LEU A 356 5.25 17.72 -5.57
N ALA A 357 4.05 17.24 -5.25
CA ALA A 357 3.57 17.11 -3.88
C ALA A 357 4.47 16.19 -3.04
N ALA A 358 4.78 14.99 -3.55
CA ALA A 358 5.69 14.06 -2.88
C ALA A 358 7.09 14.67 -2.65
N CYS A 359 7.65 15.36 -3.64
CA CYS A 359 8.94 16.05 -3.47
C CYS A 359 8.86 17.23 -2.50
N ALA A 360 7.71 17.90 -2.39
CA ALA A 360 7.50 18.99 -1.45
C ALA A 360 7.42 18.50 0.01
N GLU A 361 6.84 17.32 0.25
CA GLU A 361 6.86 16.66 1.56
C GLU A 361 8.30 16.30 1.97
N ALA A 362 9.05 15.65 1.08
CA ALA A 362 10.47 15.37 1.33
C ALA A 362 11.30 16.65 1.55
N ALA A 363 10.97 17.73 0.82
CA ALA A 363 11.59 19.04 1.03
C ALA A 363 11.29 19.63 2.42
N LEU A 364 10.08 19.45 2.93
CA LEU A 364 9.68 19.90 4.26
C LEU A 364 10.39 19.10 5.36
N ASP A 365 10.49 17.77 5.21
CA ASP A 365 11.26 16.92 6.12
C ASP A 365 12.73 17.35 6.19
N LEU A 366 13.35 17.54 5.02
CA LEU A 366 14.74 18.01 4.91
C LEU A 366 14.89 19.42 5.51
N ALA A 367 13.90 20.30 5.30
CA ALA A 367 13.93 21.65 5.85
C ALA A 367 13.73 21.70 7.36
N GLU A 368 12.92 20.81 7.93
CA GLU A 368 12.78 20.65 9.38
C GLU A 368 14.11 20.16 9.98
N TYR A 369 14.68 19.08 9.44
CA TYR A 369 15.93 18.49 9.93
C TYR A 369 17.14 19.43 9.77
N CYS A 370 17.28 20.09 8.61
CA CYS A 370 18.40 20.98 8.30
C CYS A 370 18.21 22.43 8.79
N GLU A 371 17.08 22.76 9.44
CA GLU A 371 16.69 24.13 9.81
C GLU A 371 16.71 25.13 8.62
N LEU A 372 15.98 24.84 7.54
CA LEU A 372 15.88 25.67 6.34
C LEU A 372 14.59 26.53 6.33
N PRO A 373 14.54 27.69 7.01
CA PRO A 373 13.33 28.50 7.12
C PRO A 373 12.82 29.04 5.78
N ARG A 374 13.71 29.16 4.78
CA ARG A 374 13.31 29.64 3.46
C ARG A 374 12.48 28.61 2.69
N VAL A 375 12.80 27.33 2.84
CA VAL A 375 12.03 26.24 2.22
C VAL A 375 10.63 26.19 2.85
N MET A 376 10.55 26.22 4.18
CA MET A 376 9.27 26.27 4.91
C MET A 376 8.42 27.50 4.52
N GLU A 377 9.04 28.67 4.32
CA GLU A 377 8.34 29.87 3.87
C GLU A 377 7.79 29.71 2.45
N LEU A 378 8.57 29.13 1.53
CA LEU A 378 8.20 28.96 0.13
C LEU A 378 7.11 27.90 -0.09
N LEU A 379 7.08 26.86 0.74
CA LEU A 379 6.09 25.77 0.70
C LEU A 379 4.88 26.02 1.62
N GLY A 380 4.82 27.17 2.28
CA GLY A 380 3.71 27.51 3.18
C GLY A 380 2.35 27.51 2.44
N PRO A 381 1.25 27.14 3.11
CA PRO A 381 -0.06 26.91 2.48
C PRO A 381 -0.67 28.16 1.81
N ASP A 382 -0.30 29.35 2.27
CA ASP A 382 -0.75 30.63 1.70
C ASP A 382 0.07 31.08 0.47
N THR A 383 1.12 30.34 0.12
CA THR A 383 1.96 30.65 -1.03
C THR A 383 1.41 30.06 -2.32
N GLU A 384 1.87 30.59 -3.44
CA GLU A 384 1.50 30.06 -4.74
C GLU A 384 2.03 28.65 -4.99
N LEU A 385 3.26 28.36 -4.54
CA LEU A 385 3.84 27.03 -4.64
C LEU A 385 3.16 26.06 -3.69
N GLY A 386 2.86 26.46 -2.45
CA GLY A 386 2.11 25.64 -1.50
C GLY A 386 0.69 25.31 -1.97
N GLN A 387 0.03 26.23 -2.68
CA GLN A 387 -1.26 25.94 -3.32
C GLN A 387 -1.14 24.94 -4.46
N ALA A 388 -0.08 25.00 -5.28
CA ALA A 388 0.17 24.01 -6.33
C ALA A 388 0.50 22.63 -5.75
N VAL A 389 1.25 22.59 -4.65
CA VAL A 389 1.52 21.36 -3.89
C VAL A 389 0.23 20.76 -3.35
N ALA A 390 -0.64 21.56 -2.72
CA ALA A 390 -1.92 21.09 -2.21
C ALA A 390 -2.86 20.56 -3.30
N ALA A 391 -2.79 21.15 -4.50
CA ALA A 391 -3.57 20.69 -5.64
C ALA A 391 -3.11 19.29 -6.11
N GLY A 392 -1.80 19.05 -6.17
CA GLY A 392 -1.24 17.71 -6.43
C GLY A 392 -1.47 16.67 -5.33
N GLN A 393 -2.03 17.05 -4.17
CA GLN A 393 -2.47 16.13 -3.11
C GLN A 393 -3.97 15.80 -3.20
N SER A 394 -4.70 16.48 -4.08
CA SER A 394 -6.13 16.24 -4.31
C SER A 394 -6.36 15.55 -5.64
N ASP A 395 -7.36 14.67 -5.72
CA ASP A 395 -7.82 14.06 -6.99
C ASP A 395 -8.58 15.04 -7.91
N ASP A 396 -8.49 16.34 -7.64
CA ASP A 396 -9.13 17.38 -8.44
C ASP A 396 -8.35 17.60 -9.76
N ASP A 397 -9.10 17.91 -10.83
CA ASP A 397 -8.54 18.23 -12.14
C ASP A 397 -7.58 19.44 -12.07
N ASP A 398 -6.27 19.16 -12.12
CA ASP A 398 -5.22 20.16 -12.09
C ASP A 398 -5.02 20.80 -13.47
N GLU A 399 -5.87 21.76 -13.83
CA GLU A 399 -5.69 22.47 -15.10
C GLU A 399 -4.39 23.31 -15.10
N ARG A 400 -3.52 23.05 -16.09
CA ARG A 400 -2.26 23.78 -16.25
C ARG A 400 -2.47 25.30 -16.26
N PRO A 401 -1.81 26.07 -15.37
CA PRO A 401 -2.05 27.49 -15.23
C PRO A 401 -1.42 28.31 -16.37
N GLU A 402 -1.76 29.60 -16.44
CA GLU A 402 -1.20 30.52 -17.45
C GLU A 402 0.34 30.59 -17.38
N PRO A 403 1.05 30.80 -18.51
CA PRO A 403 2.52 30.74 -18.56
C PRO A 403 3.27 31.65 -17.56
N ALA A 404 2.69 32.79 -17.19
CA ALA A 404 3.29 33.68 -16.19
C ALA A 404 3.31 33.05 -14.78
N LYS A 405 2.25 32.31 -14.44
CA LYS A 405 2.13 31.57 -13.19
C LYS A 405 3.07 30.37 -13.17
N VAL A 406 3.15 29.64 -14.28
CA VAL A 406 4.12 28.53 -14.47
C VAL A 406 5.55 29.02 -14.19
N ALA A 407 5.98 30.13 -14.82
CA ALA A 407 7.32 30.67 -14.61
C ALA A 407 7.60 31.08 -13.15
N GLN A 408 6.60 31.61 -12.45
CA GLN A 408 6.70 31.97 -11.04
C GLN A 408 6.83 30.72 -10.14
N LEU A 409 6.05 29.68 -10.40
CA LEU A 409 6.16 28.40 -9.69
C LEU A 409 7.53 27.75 -9.92
N SER A 410 8.03 27.75 -11.17
CA SER A 410 9.37 27.22 -11.47
C SER A 410 10.47 27.95 -10.69
N GLU A 411 10.41 29.29 -10.61
CA GLU A 411 11.40 30.09 -9.85
C GLU A 411 11.34 29.80 -8.35
N GLN A 412 10.13 29.63 -7.80
CA GLN A 412 9.94 29.30 -6.38
C GLN A 412 10.45 27.89 -6.06
N TRP A 413 10.18 26.91 -6.92
CA TRP A 413 10.65 25.54 -6.76
C TRP A 413 12.17 25.43 -6.93
N GLU A 414 12.76 26.13 -7.90
CA GLU A 414 14.23 26.18 -8.06
C GLU A 414 14.91 26.72 -6.79
N ALA A 415 14.29 27.70 -6.13
CA ALA A 415 14.77 28.21 -4.85
C ALA A 415 14.68 27.16 -3.72
N VAL A 416 13.60 26.36 -3.67
CA VAL A 416 13.47 25.23 -2.73
C VAL A 416 14.60 24.22 -2.95
N VAL A 417 14.77 23.74 -4.18
CA VAL A 417 15.81 22.77 -4.54
C VAL A 417 17.21 23.30 -4.23
N SER A 418 17.47 24.58 -4.55
CA SER A 418 18.75 25.21 -4.29
C SER A 418 19.08 25.30 -2.80
N GLU A 419 18.10 25.49 -1.91
CA GLU A 419 18.31 25.52 -0.46
C GLU A 419 18.58 24.11 0.07
N ILE A 420 17.78 23.12 -0.34
CA ILE A 420 17.92 21.71 0.09
C ILE A 420 19.32 21.18 -0.22
N VAL A 421 19.80 21.38 -1.45
CA VAL A 421 21.12 20.88 -1.89
C VAL A 421 22.26 21.43 -1.02
N THR A 422 22.07 22.55 -0.33
CA THR A 422 23.11 23.11 0.57
C THR A 422 23.33 22.29 1.85
N CYS A 423 22.35 21.49 2.27
CA CYS A 423 22.47 20.65 3.48
C CYS A 423 22.74 19.17 3.18
N LEU A 424 23.12 18.82 1.94
CA LEU A 424 23.49 17.45 1.56
C LEU A 424 25.00 17.26 1.54
N ARG A 425 25.49 16.27 2.30
CA ARG A 425 26.88 15.80 2.30
C ARG A 425 26.99 14.54 1.46
N TRP A 426 27.54 14.68 0.26
CA TRP A 426 27.70 13.56 -0.67
C TRP A 426 28.94 12.72 -0.36
N HIS A 427 28.74 11.41 -0.28
CA HIS A 427 29.76 10.38 -0.17
C HIS A 427 29.89 9.61 -1.50
N ASP A 428 31.10 9.17 -1.82
CA ASP A 428 31.46 8.45 -3.06
C ASP A 428 31.56 6.95 -2.82
#